data_AF-A0A7K4JLD7-F1
#
_entry.id   AF-A0A7K4JLD7-F1
#
_cell.length_a   1.000
_cell.length_b   1.000
_cell.length_c   1.000
_cell.angle_alpha   90.00
_cell.angle_beta   90.00
_cell.angle_gamma   90.00
#
_symmetry.space_group_name_H-M   'P 1'
#
loop_
_entity.id
_entity.type
_entity.pdbx_description
1 polymer ?
#
loop_
_entity_poly.entity_id
_entity_poly.type
_entity_poly.pdbx_seq_one_letter_code
_entity_poly.pdbx_strand_id
1 'polypeptide(L)'
;QDNIEKATFMKVYLISQGRLSLMNLSAVIDPVAGYHHQENILWMLLHSFYHSRIVSHENTGVLKRMDWLLDLMGYIRNLAYKSTPLENVDLQECIDFLLWVFAASVVAWADHGAPLLIGLSADWSPWKHQTLLLELSEDHIGKHPADKFAVQETLTLFPRSISLLLAKDPWKEQTQKFIDWLISMMESPQEALSKFSTDLLKGRIFLTGSL
;
A
#
# COMPACT_ATOMS: atom_id res chain seq x y z
N GLN A 1 7.87 -6.73 20.29
CA GLN A 1 7.82 -5.91 19.07
C GLN A 1 8.05 -6.78 17.82
N ASP A 2 9.08 -7.63 17.81
CA ASP A 2 9.37 -8.62 16.76
C ASP A 2 8.23 -9.57 16.36
N ASN A 3 7.25 -9.80 17.25
CA ASN A 3 6.13 -10.67 16.94
C ASN A 3 5.16 -10.05 15.91
N ILE A 4 5.01 -8.72 15.89
CA ILE A 4 4.10 -8.03 14.95
C ILE A 4 4.69 -8.07 13.53
N GLU A 5 5.96 -7.72 13.37
CA GLU A 5 6.64 -7.74 12.06
C GLU A 5 6.69 -9.16 11.48
N LYS A 6 7.03 -10.17 12.29
CA LYS A 6 7.02 -11.58 11.86
C LYS A 6 5.62 -12.06 11.48
N ALA A 7 4.60 -11.76 12.29
CA ALA A 7 3.22 -12.14 12.00
C ALA A 7 2.68 -11.44 10.74
N THR A 8 2.99 -10.15 10.57
CA THR A 8 2.65 -9.37 9.38
C THR A 8 3.32 -9.97 8.15
N PHE A 9 4.64 -10.19 8.20
CA PHE A 9 5.39 -10.82 7.11
C PHE A 9 4.76 -12.14 6.66
N MET A 10 4.47 -13.04 7.61
CA MET A 10 3.86 -14.33 7.30
C MET A 10 2.50 -14.19 6.61
N LYS A 11 1.64 -13.28 7.08
CA LYS A 11 0.33 -13.03 6.48
C LYS A 11 0.45 -12.45 5.07
N VAL A 12 1.23 -11.39 4.90
CA VAL A 12 1.37 -10.72 3.59
C VAL A 12 2.08 -11.63 2.58
N TYR A 13 3.02 -12.47 3.02
CA TYR A 13 3.60 -13.52 2.20
C TYR A 13 2.53 -14.49 1.68
N LEU A 14 1.71 -15.08 2.57
CA LEU A 14 0.66 -16.02 2.17
C LEU A 14 -0.37 -15.39 1.23
N ILE A 15 -0.74 -14.13 1.46
CA ILE A 15 -1.62 -13.37 0.56
C ILE A 15 -0.97 -13.19 -0.81
N SER A 16 0.31 -12.79 -0.85
CA SER A 16 1.05 -12.57 -2.09
C SER A 16 1.13 -13.83 -2.98
N GLN A 17 1.10 -15.01 -2.36
CA GLN A 17 1.11 -16.31 -3.03
C GLN A 17 -0.29 -16.83 -3.37
N GLY A 18 -1.35 -16.06 -3.10
CA GLY A 18 -2.74 -16.46 -3.31
C GLY A 18 -3.27 -17.52 -2.34
N ARG A 19 -2.50 -17.90 -1.32
CA ARG A 19 -2.90 -18.88 -0.29
C ARG A 19 -3.90 -18.31 0.70
N LEU A 20 -3.93 -16.98 0.83
CA LEU A 20 -4.96 -16.23 1.51
C LEU A 20 -5.54 -15.20 0.55
N SER A 21 -6.82 -14.87 0.73
CA SER A 21 -7.49 -13.81 -0.05
C SER A 21 -6.83 -12.45 0.20
N LEU A 22 -6.70 -11.63 -0.85
CA LEU A 22 -6.24 -10.24 -0.77
C LEU A 22 -7.08 -9.42 0.23
N MET A 23 -8.35 -9.77 0.40
CA MET A 23 -9.25 -9.13 1.36
C MET A 23 -8.79 -9.27 2.82
N ASN A 24 -7.88 -10.21 3.13
CA ASN A 24 -7.31 -10.33 4.47
C ASN A 24 -6.25 -9.26 4.79
N LEU A 25 -5.85 -8.42 3.83
CA LEU A 25 -4.89 -7.34 4.08
C LEU A 25 -5.45 -6.26 5.01
N SER A 26 -6.76 -6.01 5.02
CA SER A 26 -7.36 -5.08 5.99
C SER A 26 -7.10 -5.53 7.43
N ALA A 27 -7.26 -6.83 7.70
CA ALA A 27 -6.93 -7.45 9.00
C ALA A 27 -5.43 -7.45 9.36
N VAL A 28 -4.56 -7.04 8.43
CA VAL A 28 -3.14 -6.77 8.68
C VAL A 28 -2.90 -5.30 8.95
N ILE A 29 -3.66 -4.40 8.30
CA ILE A 29 -3.51 -2.95 8.36
C ILE A 29 -4.05 -2.37 9.67
N ASP A 30 -5.21 -2.83 10.16
CA ASP A 30 -5.82 -2.27 11.37
C ASP A 30 -4.92 -2.40 12.62
N PRO A 31 -4.26 -3.55 12.89
CA PRO A 31 -3.41 -3.71 14.07
C PRO A 31 -2.07 -2.95 13.98
N VAL A 32 -1.65 -2.52 12.78
CA VAL A 32 -0.34 -1.88 12.55
C VAL A 32 -0.43 -0.39 12.27
N ALA A 33 -1.64 0.17 12.13
CA ALA A 33 -1.84 1.60 11.91
C ALA A 33 -1.25 2.46 13.06
N GLY A 34 -1.23 1.95 14.29
CA GLY A 34 -0.59 2.61 15.45
C GLY A 34 0.84 2.15 15.77
N TYR A 35 1.50 1.41 14.86
CA TYR A 35 2.82 0.81 15.12
C TYR A 35 3.97 1.77 14.79
N HIS A 36 4.97 1.94 15.67
CA HIS A 36 6.07 2.91 15.51
C HIS A 36 7.04 2.67 14.32
N HIS A 37 6.97 1.54 13.61
CA HIS A 37 7.81 1.27 12.42
C HIS A 37 6.96 0.97 11.17
N GLN A 38 6.08 1.91 10.83
CA GLN A 38 5.19 1.81 9.67
C GLN A 38 5.94 1.58 8.35
N GLU A 39 7.17 2.11 8.20
CA GLU A 39 8.00 1.93 7.00
C GLU A 39 8.34 0.45 6.72
N ASN A 40 8.70 -0.32 7.75
CA ASN A 40 9.04 -1.75 7.61
C ASN A 40 7.81 -2.54 7.14
N ILE A 41 6.65 -2.24 7.74
CA ILE A 41 5.37 -2.86 7.40
C ILE A 41 4.96 -2.50 5.97
N LEU A 42 5.11 -1.23 5.60
CA LEU A 42 4.80 -0.74 4.27
C LEU A 42 5.68 -1.39 3.21
N TRP A 43 6.96 -1.59 3.50
CA TRP A 43 7.87 -2.31 2.61
C TRP A 43 7.41 -3.77 2.41
N MET A 44 7.00 -4.47 3.47
CA MET A 44 6.45 -5.84 3.36
C MET A 44 5.15 -5.87 2.54
N LEU A 45 4.27 -4.88 2.73
CA LEU A 45 3.03 -4.71 1.96
C LEU A 45 3.32 -4.44 0.49
N LEU A 46 4.28 -3.56 0.19
CA LEU A 46 4.72 -3.23 -1.17
C LEU A 46 5.18 -4.48 -1.93
N HIS A 47 6.01 -5.32 -1.30
CA HIS A 47 6.37 -6.62 -1.85
C HIS A 47 5.15 -7.53 -2.07
N SER A 48 4.25 -7.61 -1.08
CA SER A 48 3.03 -8.41 -1.21
C SER A 48 2.16 -7.97 -2.40
N PHE A 49 1.97 -6.66 -2.59
CA PHE A 49 1.21 -6.12 -3.73
C PHE A 49 1.87 -6.45 -5.06
N TYR A 50 3.19 -6.31 -5.16
CA TYR A 50 3.91 -6.62 -6.39
C TYR A 50 3.82 -8.11 -6.74
N HIS A 51 4.00 -8.98 -5.75
CA HIS A 51 3.88 -10.41 -5.95
C HIS A 51 2.44 -10.84 -6.25
N SER A 52 1.42 -10.20 -5.66
CA SER A 52 0.01 -10.50 -5.98
C SER A 52 -0.35 -10.16 -7.43
N ARG A 53 0.42 -9.29 -8.09
CA ARG A 53 0.30 -9.04 -9.54
C ARG A 53 0.96 -10.13 -10.38
N ILE A 54 2.12 -10.62 -9.95
CA ILE A 54 2.93 -11.58 -10.73
C ILE A 54 2.39 -13.00 -10.59
N VAL A 55 1.99 -13.37 -9.37
CA VAL A 55 1.41 -14.67 -9.08
C VAL A 55 -0.05 -14.65 -9.55
N SER A 56 -0.29 -15.29 -10.70
CA SER A 56 -1.64 -15.47 -11.23
C SER A 56 -2.40 -16.49 -10.37
N HIS A 57 -3.30 -16.00 -9.52
CA HIS A 57 -4.19 -16.82 -8.69
C HIS A 57 -5.59 -16.19 -8.63
N GLU A 58 -6.63 -17.01 -8.45
CA GLU A 58 -8.02 -16.54 -8.32
C GLU A 58 -8.22 -15.54 -7.16
N ASN A 59 -7.38 -15.64 -6.14
CA ASN A 59 -7.39 -14.81 -4.93
C ASN A 59 -6.65 -13.48 -5.08
N THR A 60 -5.86 -13.30 -6.13
CA THR A 60 -5.00 -12.12 -6.39
C THR A 60 -5.23 -11.50 -7.78
N GLY A 61 -6.22 -12.03 -8.52
CA GLY A 61 -6.60 -11.55 -9.84
C GLY A 61 -6.93 -10.06 -9.88
N VAL A 62 -6.92 -9.47 -11.08
CA VAL A 62 -7.09 -8.02 -11.27
C VAL A 62 -8.38 -7.48 -10.64
N LEU A 63 -9.49 -8.23 -10.72
CA LEU A 63 -10.74 -7.85 -10.09
C LEU A 63 -10.64 -7.82 -8.56
N LYS A 64 -9.96 -8.80 -7.94
CA LYS A 64 -9.73 -8.80 -6.48
C LYS A 64 -8.87 -7.64 -6.02
N ARG A 65 -7.85 -7.28 -6.80
CA ARG A 65 -7.02 -6.09 -6.55
C ARG A 65 -7.82 -4.81 -6.64
N MET A 66 -8.72 -4.73 -7.63
CA MET A 66 -9.61 -3.59 -7.81
C MET A 66 -10.62 -3.46 -6.68
N ASP A 67 -11.32 -4.54 -6.33
CA ASP A 67 -12.27 -4.56 -5.21
C ASP A 67 -11.60 -4.10 -3.92
N TRP A 68 -10.42 -4.66 -3.62
CA TRP A 68 -9.67 -4.31 -2.41
C TRP A 68 -9.24 -2.84 -2.38
N LEU A 69 -8.79 -2.28 -3.50
CA LEU A 69 -8.35 -0.87 -3.54
C LEU A 69 -9.52 0.09 -3.36
N LEU A 70 -10.68 -0.23 -3.94
CA LEU A 70 -11.91 0.54 -3.78
C LEU A 70 -12.41 0.50 -2.34
N ASP A 71 -12.32 -0.67 -1.68
CA ASP A 71 -12.66 -0.81 -0.27
C ASP A 71 -11.72 0.00 0.62
N LEU A 72 -10.41 0.00 0.33
CA LEU A 72 -9.43 0.83 1.04
C LEU A 72 -9.75 2.32 0.88
N MET A 73 -10.07 2.78 -0.33
CA MET A 73 -10.50 4.17 -0.58
C MET A 73 -11.73 4.53 0.28
N GLY A 74 -12.74 3.66 0.29
CA GLY A 74 -13.94 3.83 1.11
C GLY A 74 -13.61 3.93 2.60
N TYR A 75 -12.73 3.06 3.09
CA TYR A 75 -12.27 3.04 4.48
C TYR A 75 -11.55 4.34 4.88
N ILE A 76 -10.57 4.78 4.09
CA ILE A 76 -9.83 6.03 4.32
C ILE A 76 -10.79 7.22 4.39
N ARG A 77 -11.75 7.30 3.45
CA ARG A 77 -12.76 8.36 3.45
C ARG A 77 -13.60 8.33 4.72
N ASN A 78 -14.08 7.15 5.13
CA ASN A 78 -14.91 7.04 6.34
C ASN A 78 -14.15 7.48 7.61
N LEU A 79 -12.84 7.21 7.68
CA LEU A 79 -11.97 7.70 8.75
C LEU A 79 -11.82 9.21 8.71
N ALA A 80 -11.53 9.79 7.54
CA ALA A 80 -11.38 11.23 7.38
C ALA A 80 -12.65 12.01 7.80
N TYR A 81 -13.83 11.46 7.56
CA TYR A 81 -15.12 12.03 7.98
C TYR A 81 -15.55 11.60 9.40
N LYS A 82 -14.65 10.98 10.19
CA LYS A 82 -14.85 10.55 11.59
C LYS A 82 -16.07 9.64 11.81
N SER A 83 -16.47 8.85 10.80
CA SER A 83 -17.58 7.90 10.93
C SER A 83 -17.20 6.64 11.72
N THR A 84 -15.91 6.46 12.05
CA THR A 84 -15.40 5.34 12.86
C THR A 84 -14.48 5.89 13.95
N PRO A 85 -14.78 5.70 15.26
CA PRO A 85 -13.87 6.12 16.32
C PRO A 85 -12.63 5.22 16.36
N LEU A 86 -11.44 5.82 16.31
CA LEU A 86 -10.16 5.14 16.53
C LEU A 86 -9.81 5.23 18.02
N GLU A 87 -9.69 4.09 18.69
CA GLU A 87 -9.14 4.04 20.05
C GLU A 87 -7.60 4.11 19.97
N ASN A 88 -7.00 5.08 20.66
CA ASN A 88 -5.56 5.14 20.96
C ASN A 88 -4.58 5.38 19.80
N VAL A 89 -5.02 5.85 18.62
CA VAL A 89 -4.13 6.19 17.49
C VAL A 89 -4.44 7.60 16.99
N ASP A 90 -3.40 8.38 16.67
CA ASP A 90 -3.59 9.69 16.04
C ASP A 90 -4.23 9.52 14.65
N LEU A 91 -5.35 10.23 14.43
CA LEU A 91 -6.14 10.09 13.21
C LEU A 91 -5.33 10.48 11.97
N GLN A 92 -4.48 11.50 12.06
CA GLN A 92 -3.71 11.99 10.92
C GLN A 92 -2.59 10.99 10.58
N GLU A 93 -1.88 10.47 11.58
CA GLU A 93 -0.86 9.42 11.37
C GLU A 93 -1.46 8.15 10.75
N CYS A 94 -2.67 7.76 11.18
CA CYS A 94 -3.39 6.62 10.61
C CYS A 94 -3.74 6.87 9.13
N ILE A 95 -4.30 8.03 8.80
CA ILE A 95 -4.66 8.37 7.42
C ILE A 95 -3.41 8.48 6.54
N ASP A 96 -2.32 9.08 7.04
CA ASP A 96 -1.04 9.17 6.33
C ASP A 96 -0.52 7.78 5.96
N PHE A 97 -0.53 6.85 6.91
CA PHE A 97 -0.13 5.47 6.67
C PHE A 97 -1.02 4.78 5.63
N LEU A 98 -2.34 4.93 5.73
CA LEU A 98 -3.27 4.32 4.76
C LEU A 98 -3.08 4.90 3.35
N LEU A 99 -2.78 6.19 3.23
CA LEU A 99 -2.44 6.80 1.95
C LEU A 99 -1.10 6.30 1.40
N TRP A 100 -0.12 5.98 2.25
CA TRP A 100 1.09 5.28 1.82
C TRP A 100 0.78 3.88 1.29
N VAL A 101 -0.07 3.12 1.98
CA VAL A 101 -0.52 1.79 1.54
C VAL A 101 -1.25 1.88 0.20
N PHE A 102 -2.13 2.87 0.04
CA PHE A 102 -2.80 3.16 -1.23
C PHE A 102 -1.79 3.43 -2.35
N ALA A 103 -0.82 4.34 -2.12
CA ALA A 103 0.22 4.65 -3.10
C ALA A 103 1.06 3.41 -3.48
N ALA A 104 1.48 2.62 -2.50
CA ALA A 104 2.24 1.38 -2.69
C ALA A 104 1.48 0.38 -3.56
N SER A 105 0.19 0.17 -3.31
CA SER A 105 -0.64 -0.73 -4.10
C SER A 105 -0.79 -0.25 -5.56
N VAL A 106 -0.99 1.05 -5.77
CA VAL A 106 -1.10 1.65 -7.09
C VAL A 106 0.21 1.51 -7.86
N VAL A 107 1.35 1.84 -7.25
CA VAL A 107 2.69 1.68 -7.87
C VAL A 107 2.97 0.22 -8.21
N ALA A 108 2.66 -0.71 -7.30
CA ALA A 108 2.88 -2.14 -7.51
C ALA A 108 2.01 -2.74 -8.62
N TRP A 109 0.81 -2.19 -8.85
CA TRP A 109 -0.15 -2.74 -9.81
C TRP A 109 -0.19 -2.04 -11.15
N ALA A 110 0.23 -0.77 -11.19
CA ALA A 110 0.23 0.07 -12.38
C ALA A 110 1.09 -0.54 -13.49
N ASP A 111 2.33 -0.92 -13.21
CA ASP A 111 3.20 -1.58 -14.17
C ASP A 111 4.22 -2.52 -13.50
N HIS A 112 5.05 -3.18 -14.32
CA HIS A 112 6.10 -4.08 -13.81
C HIS A 112 7.43 -3.36 -13.55
N GLY A 113 7.66 -2.21 -14.20
CA GLY A 113 8.95 -1.52 -14.19
C GLY A 113 9.18 -0.70 -12.93
N ALA A 114 8.19 0.04 -12.46
CA ALA A 114 8.28 0.87 -11.25
C ALA A 114 8.72 0.07 -10.01
N PRO A 115 8.12 -1.10 -9.70
CA PRO A 115 8.58 -1.94 -8.59
C PRO A 115 10.04 -2.39 -8.71
N LEU A 116 10.49 -2.76 -9.92
CA LEU A 116 11.89 -3.16 -10.14
C LEU A 116 12.87 -1.99 -9.96
N LEU A 117 12.48 -0.78 -10.40
CA LEU A 117 13.31 0.43 -10.27
C LEU A 117 13.57 0.80 -8.81
N ILE A 118 12.61 0.51 -7.92
CA ILE A 118 12.74 0.75 -6.48
C ILE A 118 13.27 -0.46 -5.71
N GLY A 119 13.81 -1.46 -6.42
CA GLY A 119 14.55 -2.58 -5.83
C GLY A 119 13.69 -3.78 -5.42
N LEU A 120 12.41 -3.86 -5.83
CA LEU A 120 11.64 -5.08 -5.61
C LEU A 120 12.14 -6.21 -6.52
N SER A 121 12.06 -7.43 -5.99
CA SER A 121 12.39 -8.67 -6.71
C SER A 121 11.12 -9.43 -7.04
N ALA A 122 11.12 -10.13 -8.18
CA ALA A 122 10.06 -11.08 -8.56
C ALA A 122 10.09 -12.37 -7.72
N ASP A 123 11.16 -12.57 -6.96
CA ASP A 123 11.31 -13.66 -6.00
C ASP A 123 11.48 -13.13 -4.58
N TRP A 124 10.81 -13.77 -3.63
CA TRP A 124 11.13 -13.67 -2.20
C TRP A 124 12.47 -14.39 -1.85
N SER A 125 13.28 -14.78 -2.86
CA SER A 125 14.51 -15.57 -2.68
C SER A 125 15.65 -14.89 -1.90
N PRO A 126 15.78 -13.56 -1.81
CA PRO A 126 16.71 -12.92 -0.86
C PRO A 126 16.45 -13.39 0.59
N TRP A 127 15.18 -13.68 0.93
CA TRP A 127 14.76 -14.23 2.22
C TRP A 127 15.06 -15.71 2.38
N LYS A 128 14.99 -16.50 1.29
CA LYS A 128 15.39 -17.93 1.32
C LYS A 128 16.86 -18.10 1.70
N HIS A 129 17.74 -17.17 1.32
CA HIS A 129 19.16 -17.19 1.69
C HIS A 129 19.39 -16.78 3.15
N GLN A 130 18.61 -15.83 3.68
CA GLN A 130 18.60 -15.54 5.12
C GLN A 130 18.07 -16.71 5.97
N THR A 131 17.20 -17.55 5.39
CA THR A 131 16.71 -18.77 6.08
C THR A 131 17.78 -19.87 6.15
N LEU A 132 18.77 -19.87 5.24
CA LEU A 132 19.90 -20.80 5.26
C LEU A 132 21.10 -20.26 6.08
N LEU A 133 21.20 -18.94 6.24
CA LEU A 133 22.17 -18.25 7.09
C LEU A 133 21.53 -17.83 8.42
N LEU A 134 20.87 -18.77 9.09
CA LEU A 134 20.23 -18.55 10.41
C LEU A 134 21.22 -18.11 11.51
N GLU A 135 22.52 -18.12 11.24
CA GLU A 135 23.58 -17.64 12.13
C GLU A 135 23.95 -16.16 11.91
N LEU A 136 23.43 -15.48 10.87
CA LEU A 136 23.72 -14.07 10.59
C LEU A 136 22.44 -13.21 10.54
N SER A 137 22.03 -12.83 11.75
CA SER A 137 21.11 -11.76 12.15
C SER A 137 19.62 -11.99 11.91
N GLU A 138 18.90 -12.22 13.01
CA GLU A 138 17.45 -12.28 13.11
C GLU A 138 16.74 -10.92 12.91
N ASP A 139 17.45 -9.87 12.47
CA ASP A 139 17.11 -8.49 12.85
C ASP A 139 16.97 -7.47 11.71
N HIS A 140 16.71 -7.87 10.45
CA HIS A 140 16.77 -6.91 9.33
C HIS A 140 15.58 -6.90 8.34
N ILE A 141 14.40 -7.44 8.67
CA ILE A 141 13.27 -7.40 7.74
C ILE A 141 12.72 -5.97 7.59
N GLY A 142 12.85 -5.36 6.42
CA GLY A 142 12.38 -3.99 6.14
C GLY A 142 13.20 -2.90 6.83
N LYS A 143 14.27 -3.25 7.55
CA LYS A 143 15.11 -2.33 8.31
C LYS A 143 16.36 -1.89 7.51
N HIS A 144 16.55 -2.40 6.29
CA HIS A 144 17.70 -2.02 5.48
C HIS A 144 17.50 -0.61 4.89
N PRO A 145 18.54 0.25 4.80
CA PRO A 145 18.39 1.60 4.25
C PRO A 145 17.78 1.65 2.84
N ALA A 146 18.03 0.62 2.02
CA ALA A 146 17.41 0.49 0.70
C ALA A 146 15.89 0.25 0.76
N ASP A 147 15.40 -0.38 1.83
CA ASP A 147 13.97 -0.66 2.02
C ASP A 147 13.19 0.63 2.30
N LYS A 148 13.78 1.51 3.13
CA LYS A 148 13.27 2.85 3.39
C LYS A 148 13.28 3.73 2.14
N PHE A 149 14.34 3.60 1.34
CA PHE A 149 14.41 4.29 0.05
C PHE A 149 13.29 3.86 -0.90
N ALA A 150 12.98 2.57 -0.98
CA ALA A 150 11.88 2.06 -1.81
C ALA A 150 10.50 2.64 -1.41
N VAL A 151 10.27 2.78 -0.10
CA VAL A 151 9.07 3.45 0.43
C VAL A 151 8.98 4.91 -0.02
N GLN A 152 10.08 5.66 0.06
CA GLN A 152 10.09 7.07 -0.35
C GLN A 152 9.90 7.22 -1.87
N GLU A 153 10.60 6.41 -2.67
CA GLU A 153 10.46 6.43 -4.13
C GLU A 153 9.06 6.04 -4.60
N THR A 154 8.33 5.23 -3.84
CA THR A 154 6.93 4.90 -4.10
C THR A 154 6.07 6.16 -4.20
N LEU A 155 6.26 7.13 -3.30
CA LEU A 155 5.50 8.39 -3.30
C LEU A 155 5.85 9.26 -4.52
N THR A 156 7.10 9.21 -4.97
CA THR A 156 7.57 9.90 -6.18
C THR A 156 6.98 9.30 -7.46
N LEU A 157 6.87 7.96 -7.53
CA LEU A 157 6.34 7.23 -8.69
C LEU A 157 4.82 7.19 -8.76
N PHE A 158 4.14 7.37 -7.62
CA PHE A 158 2.70 7.36 -7.50
C PHE A 158 1.93 8.18 -8.57
N PRO A 159 2.23 9.47 -8.85
CA PRO A 159 1.51 10.28 -9.85
C PRO A 159 1.50 9.67 -11.25
N ARG A 160 2.63 9.12 -11.70
CA ARG A 160 2.69 8.46 -13.00
C ARG A 160 1.95 7.12 -12.95
N SER A 161 2.10 6.40 -11.85
CA SER A 161 1.55 5.06 -11.67
C SER A 161 0.03 5.07 -11.64
N ILE A 162 -0.61 6.05 -10.99
CA ILE A 162 -2.07 6.15 -10.97
C ILE A 162 -2.64 6.38 -12.38
N SER A 163 -2.02 7.24 -13.20
CA SER A 163 -2.43 7.43 -14.60
C SER A 163 -2.25 6.15 -15.42
N LEU A 164 -1.15 5.43 -15.23
CA LEU A 164 -0.89 4.16 -15.92
C LEU A 164 -1.86 3.06 -15.49
N LEU A 165 -2.25 3.01 -14.21
CA LEU A 165 -3.22 2.05 -13.70
C LEU A 165 -4.59 2.31 -14.32
N LEU A 166 -5.08 3.56 -14.24
CA LEU A 166 -6.40 3.97 -14.72
C LEU A 166 -6.51 3.95 -16.26
N ALA A 167 -5.41 3.86 -17.00
CA ALA A 167 -5.43 3.68 -18.45
C ALA A 167 -5.71 2.23 -18.90
N LYS A 168 -5.77 1.26 -17.97
CA LYS A 168 -5.85 -0.18 -18.29
C LYS A 168 -7.21 -0.77 -17.92
N ASP A 169 -7.69 -1.73 -18.70
CA ASP A 169 -8.86 -2.50 -18.29
C ASP A 169 -8.51 -3.47 -17.15
N PRO A 170 -9.40 -3.67 -16.14
CA PRO A 170 -10.71 -3.04 -15.96
C PRO A 170 -10.67 -1.71 -15.16
N TRP A 171 -9.49 -1.22 -14.77
CA TRP A 171 -9.32 -0.02 -13.94
C TRP A 171 -9.86 1.26 -14.58
N LYS A 172 -9.83 1.32 -15.92
CA LYS A 172 -10.35 2.45 -16.70
C LYS A 172 -11.79 2.80 -16.35
N GLU A 173 -12.63 1.79 -16.11
CA GLU A 173 -14.03 1.97 -15.71
C GLU A 173 -14.18 2.60 -14.32
N GLN A 174 -13.14 2.56 -13.49
CA GLN A 174 -13.15 3.12 -12.13
C GLN A 174 -12.60 4.55 -12.05
N THR A 175 -12.12 5.13 -13.17
CA THR A 175 -11.45 6.44 -13.20
C THR A 175 -12.25 7.53 -12.50
N GLN A 176 -13.56 7.63 -12.77
CA GLN A 176 -14.41 8.65 -12.14
C GLN A 176 -14.49 8.45 -10.62
N LYS A 177 -14.56 7.20 -10.13
CA LYS A 177 -14.58 6.92 -8.68
C LYS A 177 -13.29 7.36 -7.99
N PHE A 178 -12.15 7.23 -8.65
CA PHE A 178 -10.87 7.73 -8.12
C PHE A 178 -10.86 9.26 -8.05
N ILE A 179 -11.35 9.94 -9.08
CA ILE A 179 -11.45 11.41 -9.10
C ILE A 179 -12.40 11.89 -8.00
N ASP A 180 -13.61 11.33 -7.93
CA ASP A 180 -14.62 11.68 -6.93
C ASP A 180 -14.10 11.45 -5.51
N TRP A 181 -13.36 10.35 -5.30
CA TRP A 181 -12.74 10.06 -4.02
C TRP A 181 -11.65 11.06 -3.65
N LEU A 182 -10.75 11.42 -4.59
CA LEU A 182 -9.72 12.43 -4.35
C LEU A 182 -10.32 13.79 -3.99
N ILE A 183 -11.38 14.21 -4.69
CA ILE A 183 -12.11 15.46 -4.39
C ILE A 183 -12.73 15.37 -2.99
N SER A 184 -13.45 14.27 -2.69
CA SER A 184 -14.06 14.06 -1.38
C SER A 184 -13.05 14.05 -0.24
N MET A 185 -11.85 13.52 -0.46
CA MET A 185 -10.75 13.57 0.52
C MET A 185 -10.27 15.00 0.74
N MET A 186 -10.12 15.79 -0.33
CA MET A 186 -9.73 17.20 -0.24
C MET A 186 -10.79 18.09 0.45
N GLU A 187 -12.05 17.67 0.42
CA GLU A 187 -13.18 18.32 1.10
C GLU A 187 -13.42 17.82 2.53
N SER A 188 -12.61 16.88 3.01
CA SER A 188 -12.73 16.35 4.38
C SER A 188 -12.48 17.43 5.45
N PRO A 189 -12.94 17.23 6.70
CA PRO A 189 -12.74 18.19 7.79
C PRO A 189 -11.27 18.63 7.91
N GLN A 190 -11.02 19.92 8.16
CA GLN A 190 -9.66 20.50 8.10
C GLN A 190 -8.67 19.83 9.07
N GLU A 191 -9.14 19.25 10.17
CA GLU A 191 -8.31 18.56 11.15
C GLU A 191 -8.08 17.08 10.82
N ALA A 192 -8.70 16.53 9.77
CA ALA A 192 -8.60 15.11 9.42
C ALA A 192 -7.31 14.78 8.67
N LEU A 193 -6.83 15.68 7.80
CA LEU A 193 -5.65 15.45 6.98
C LEU A 193 -4.43 16.17 7.54
N SER A 194 -3.29 15.47 7.57
CA SER A 194 -2.01 16.12 7.82
C SER A 194 -1.61 16.99 6.62
N LYS A 195 -0.55 17.80 6.81
CA LYS A 195 0.08 18.52 5.69
C LYS A 195 0.60 17.55 4.62
N PHE A 196 1.17 16.42 5.03
CA PHE A 196 1.67 15.40 4.12
C PHE A 196 0.53 14.80 3.28
N SER A 197 -0.55 14.34 3.92
CA SER A 197 -1.76 13.87 3.24
C SER A 197 -2.26 14.88 2.20
N THR A 198 -2.33 16.14 2.61
CA THR A 198 -2.80 17.24 1.76
C THR A 198 -1.89 17.44 0.55
N ASP A 199 -0.57 17.46 0.73
CA ASP A 199 0.39 17.64 -0.36
C ASP A 199 0.39 16.46 -1.34
N LEU A 200 0.28 15.23 -0.81
CA LEU A 200 0.17 14.00 -1.60
C LEU A 200 -1.08 14.00 -2.50
N LEU A 201 -2.22 14.49 -1.99
CA LEU A 201 -3.49 14.56 -2.72
C LEU A 201 -3.54 15.77 -3.68
N LYS A 202 -3.10 16.96 -3.24
CA LYS A 202 -3.13 18.21 -4.04
C LYS A 202 -2.27 18.14 -5.29
N GLY A 203 -1.09 17.53 -5.21
CA GLY A 203 -0.19 17.38 -6.36
C GLY A 203 -0.74 16.52 -7.51
N ARG A 204 -2.00 16.05 -7.43
CA ARG A 204 -2.56 14.98 -8.27
C ARG A 204 -3.88 15.32 -8.95
N ILE A 205 -4.70 16.23 -8.41
CA ILE A 205 -5.91 16.73 -9.10
C ILE A 205 -5.57 17.34 -10.47
N PHE A 206 -4.39 17.96 -10.59
CA PHE A 206 -3.92 18.54 -11.86
C PHE A 206 -3.51 17.51 -12.93
N LEU A 207 -3.22 16.25 -12.55
CA LEU A 207 -2.80 15.21 -13.50
C LEU A 207 -3.98 14.39 -14.01
N THR A 208 -5.02 14.18 -13.18
CA THR A 208 -6.23 13.46 -13.58
C THR A 208 -7.15 14.28 -14.49
N GLY A 209 -7.06 15.61 -14.48
CA GLY A 209 -7.77 16.48 -15.41
C GLY A 209 -7.23 16.47 -16.85
N SER A 210 -6.16 15.69 -17.11
CA SER A 210 -5.51 15.56 -18.43
C SER A 210 -5.62 14.15 -19.04
N LEU A 211 -6.40 13.26 -18.41
CA LEU A 211 -6.78 11.94 -18.93
C LEU A 211 -8.08 12.01 -19.73
#